data_AF-A0A6N7PMM4-F1
#
_entry.id   AF-A0A6N7PMM4-F1
#
_cell.length_a   1.000
_cell.length_b   1.000
_cell.length_c   1.000
_cell.angle_alpha   90.00
_cell.angle_beta   90.00
_cell.angle_gamma   90.00
#
_symmetry.space_group_name_H-M   'P 1'
#
loop_
_entity.id
_entity.type
_entity.pdbx_description
1 polymer ?
#
loop_
_entity_poly.entity_id
_entity_poly.type
_entity_poly.pdbx_seq_one_letter_code
_entity_poly.pdbx_strand_id
1 'polypeptide(L)'
;MTTTAFDSMHDAAPSPLFPRDRPLPPTLTVRAARDAYLAENGFTTDEYTAETFSLLILGGRFKVTLPNPPPRRWAIPLHDLHHVATGYGVDLTGEAEIGLWELMGGCETWVVYFLNVSAAMLGVVLAPRRMWKAYEDARTARALYRQGMTLDELLEMPLGDLRERLGIPREGLAKGERAVVAKPRVA
;
A
#
# COMPACT_ATOMS: atom_id res chain seq x y z
N MET A 1 -32.93 43.51 9.02
CA MET A 1 -33.25 42.32 8.21
C MET A 1 -31.98 41.55 7.98
N THR A 2 -32.06 40.27 8.27
CA THR A 2 -31.03 39.24 8.47
C THR A 2 -30.45 38.72 7.15
N THR A 3 -29.15 38.48 7.08
CA THR A 3 -28.51 37.58 6.09
C THR A 3 -27.19 37.10 6.73
N THR A 4 -27.29 36.12 7.63
CA THR A 4 -26.87 34.71 7.43
C THR A 4 -25.38 34.55 7.20
N ALA A 5 -24.68 34.26 8.31
CA ALA A 5 -23.47 33.47 8.32
C ALA A 5 -23.76 32.10 7.69
N PHE A 6 -23.17 31.84 6.54
CA PHE A 6 -23.07 30.51 5.95
C PHE A 6 -21.78 30.48 5.13
N ASP A 7 -20.66 30.73 5.81
CA ASP A 7 -19.36 30.49 5.20
C ASP A 7 -18.93 29.05 5.51
N SER A 8 -19.06 28.26 4.44
CA SER A 8 -18.51 26.93 4.19
C SER A 8 -17.78 26.22 5.34
N MET A 9 -18.49 25.31 6.02
CA MET A 9 -17.87 24.04 6.41
C MET A 9 -17.52 23.32 5.11
N HIS A 10 -16.34 23.61 4.57
CA HIS A 10 -15.64 22.63 3.76
C HIS A 10 -15.51 21.39 4.65
N ASP A 11 -16.15 20.29 4.27
CA ASP A 11 -15.89 18.98 4.87
C ASP A 11 -14.44 18.61 4.57
N ALA A 12 -13.52 19.18 5.36
CA ALA A 12 -12.16 18.72 5.44
C ALA A 12 -12.27 17.24 5.80
N ALA A 13 -11.72 16.39 4.93
CA ALA A 13 -11.63 14.96 5.20
C ALA A 13 -11.11 14.77 6.63
N PRO A 14 -11.65 13.80 7.39
CA PRO A 14 -11.15 13.54 8.73
C PRO A 14 -9.63 13.42 8.68
N SER A 15 -8.95 14.11 9.59
CA SER A 15 -7.49 14.06 9.68
C SER A 15 -7.05 12.60 9.76
N PRO A 16 -5.94 12.22 9.10
CA PRO A 16 -5.49 10.85 9.13
C PRO A 16 -5.26 10.42 10.59
N LEU A 17 -5.66 9.19 10.93
CA LEU A 17 -5.52 8.65 12.29
C LEU A 17 -4.08 8.67 12.79
N PHE A 18 -3.12 8.61 11.85
CA PHE A 18 -1.69 8.67 12.12
C PHE A 18 -0.98 9.64 11.15
N PRO A 19 0.14 10.26 11.55
CA PRO A 19 0.96 11.06 10.65
C PRO A 19 1.45 10.25 9.44
N ARG A 20 1.52 10.91 8.27
CA ARG A 20 1.98 10.29 7.01
C ARG A 20 3.46 10.49 6.72
N ASP A 21 4.12 11.38 7.44
CA ASP A 21 5.56 11.69 7.33
C ASP A 21 6.47 10.57 7.85
N ARG A 22 5.88 9.53 8.44
CA ARG A 22 6.56 8.38 9.02
C ARG A 22 5.72 7.10 8.87
N PRO A 23 6.33 5.92 9.00
CA PRO A 23 5.59 4.66 9.00
C PRO A 23 4.69 4.54 10.24
N LEU A 24 3.69 3.66 10.16
CA LEU A 24 2.79 3.39 11.28
C LEU A 24 3.56 2.86 12.51
N PRO A 25 3.12 3.17 13.74
CA PRO A 25 3.84 2.77 14.95
C PRO A 25 4.06 1.27 15.04
N PRO A 26 5.27 0.80 15.42
CA PRO A 26 5.59 -0.62 15.50
C PRO A 26 4.82 -1.38 16.59
N THR A 27 4.24 -0.65 17.54
CA THR A 27 3.45 -1.20 18.66
C THR A 27 2.02 -1.54 18.27
N LEU A 28 1.54 -1.11 17.11
CA LEU A 28 0.23 -1.54 16.59
C LEU A 28 0.26 -3.02 16.27
N THR A 29 -0.87 -3.69 16.39
CA THR A 29 -1.05 -4.97 15.70
C THR A 29 -1.08 -4.73 14.19
N VAL A 30 -0.67 -5.73 13.41
CA VAL A 30 -0.77 -5.66 11.95
C VAL A 30 -2.22 -5.40 11.52
N ARG A 31 -3.21 -5.97 12.22
CA ARG A 31 -4.63 -5.67 12.01
C ARG A 31 -4.95 -4.18 12.14
N ALA A 32 -4.58 -3.55 13.25
CA ALA A 32 -4.84 -2.13 13.47
C ALA A 32 -4.11 -1.25 12.44
N ALA A 33 -2.88 -1.63 12.08
CA ALA A 33 -2.11 -0.91 11.07
C ALA A 33 -2.71 -1.03 9.66
N ARG A 34 -3.19 -2.23 9.29
CA ARG A 34 -3.92 -2.49 8.05
C ARG A 34 -5.22 -1.70 8.02
N ASP A 35 -6.00 -1.69 9.09
CA ASP A 35 -7.25 -0.94 9.16
C ASP A 35 -7.02 0.57 9.02
N ALA A 36 -5.96 1.10 9.64
CA ALA A 36 -5.57 2.51 9.46
C ALA A 36 -5.15 2.82 8.02
N TYR A 37 -4.39 1.94 7.38
CA TYR A 37 -4.00 2.05 5.97
C TYR A 37 -5.21 2.02 5.03
N LEU A 38 -6.17 1.10 5.23
CA LEU A 38 -7.37 1.02 4.41
C LEU A 38 -8.24 2.27 4.57
N ALA A 39 -8.45 2.71 5.82
CA ALA A 39 -9.22 3.92 6.11
C ALA A 39 -8.59 5.18 5.50
N GLU A 40 -7.25 5.30 5.54
CA GLU A 40 -6.51 6.39 4.92
C GLU A 40 -6.71 6.46 3.40
N ASN A 41 -6.84 5.32 2.74
CA ASN A 41 -6.96 5.21 1.28
C ASN A 41 -8.40 5.07 0.78
N GLY A 42 -9.38 4.98 1.68
CA GLY A 42 -10.78 4.72 1.33
C GLY A 42 -11.01 3.31 0.78
N PHE A 43 -10.13 2.37 1.12
CA PHE A 43 -10.23 0.96 0.76
C PHE A 43 -11.04 0.18 1.79
N THR A 44 -11.48 -1.01 1.40
CA THR A 44 -12.16 -1.94 2.30
C THR A 44 -11.63 -3.36 2.10
N THR A 45 -11.79 -4.21 3.11
CA THR A 45 -11.47 -5.63 3.00
C THR A 45 -12.38 -6.40 2.05
N ASP A 46 -13.53 -5.84 1.68
CA ASP A 46 -14.47 -6.46 0.74
C ASP A 46 -13.82 -6.64 -0.64
N GLU A 47 -12.85 -5.78 -0.99
CA GLU A 47 -12.09 -5.87 -2.24
C GLU A 47 -11.21 -7.14 -2.32
N TYR A 48 -10.90 -7.75 -1.18
CA TYR A 48 -10.10 -8.99 -1.13
C TYR A 48 -10.89 -10.18 -1.65
N THR A 49 -12.22 -10.16 -1.52
CA THR A 49 -13.12 -11.26 -1.90
C THR A 49 -14.02 -10.93 -3.08
N ALA A 50 -14.13 -9.65 -3.46
CA ALA A 50 -14.90 -9.17 -4.60
C ALA A 50 -14.64 -9.97 -5.88
N GLU A 51 -15.66 -10.15 -6.72
CA GLU A 51 -15.56 -10.92 -7.97
C GLU A 51 -14.75 -10.20 -9.06
N THR A 52 -14.68 -8.88 -8.99
CA THR A 52 -13.97 -8.04 -9.94
C THR A 52 -13.17 -6.96 -9.22
N PHE A 53 -12.15 -6.45 -9.90
CA PHE A 53 -11.36 -5.31 -9.43
C PHE A 53 -11.16 -4.33 -10.58
N SER A 54 -10.84 -3.08 -10.24
CA SER A 54 -10.64 -2.02 -11.23
C SER A 54 -9.20 -1.53 -11.22
N LEU A 55 -8.58 -1.46 -12.39
CA LEU A 55 -7.32 -0.78 -12.59
C LEU A 55 -7.56 0.59 -13.22
N LEU A 56 -6.90 1.59 -12.66
CA LEU A 56 -6.82 2.92 -13.25
C LEU A 56 -5.58 2.97 -14.15
N ILE A 57 -5.81 3.13 -15.45
CA ILE A 57 -4.74 3.19 -16.45
C ILE A 57 -4.61 4.63 -16.94
N LEU A 58 -3.38 5.00 -17.32
CA LEU A 58 -3.06 6.32 -17.88
C LEU A 58 -3.39 7.46 -16.91
N GLY A 59 -2.94 7.32 -15.66
CA GLY A 59 -3.14 8.34 -14.61
C GLY A 59 -4.61 8.52 -14.20
N GLY A 60 -5.44 7.47 -14.28
CA GLY A 60 -6.85 7.52 -13.88
C GLY A 60 -7.83 7.87 -15.00
N ARG A 61 -7.35 8.06 -16.24
CA ARG A 61 -8.20 8.43 -17.37
C ARG A 61 -9.07 7.29 -17.89
N PHE A 62 -8.61 6.05 -17.71
CA PHE A 62 -9.36 4.86 -18.09
C PHE A 62 -9.50 3.92 -16.88
N LYS A 63 -10.72 3.42 -16.66
CA LYS A 63 -11.01 2.40 -15.65
C LYS A 63 -11.26 1.08 -16.37
N VAL A 64 -10.40 0.09 -16.13
CA VAL A 64 -10.57 -1.27 -16.67
C VAL A 64 -10.96 -2.19 -15.53
N THR A 65 -12.15 -2.78 -15.62
CA THR A 65 -12.62 -3.77 -14.67
C THR A 65 -12.26 -5.17 -15.15
N LEU A 66 -11.60 -5.95 -14.31
CA LEU A 66 -11.15 -7.30 -14.59
C LEU A 66 -11.71 -8.28 -13.54
N PRO A 67 -11.87 -9.57 -13.88
CA PRO A 67 -12.14 -10.59 -12.89
C PRO A 67 -11.09 -10.60 -11.78
N ASN A 68 -11.45 -10.93 -10.54
CA ASN A 68 -10.55 -11.08 -9.42
C ASN A 68 -10.26 -12.57 -9.16
N PRO A 69 -9.31 -13.18 -9.89
CA PRO A 69 -9.08 -14.62 -9.82
C PRO A 69 -8.51 -15.03 -8.45
N PRO A 70 -8.65 -16.30 -8.05
CA PRO A 70 -8.14 -16.79 -6.76
C PRO A 70 -6.68 -16.39 -6.42
N PRO A 71 -5.71 -16.43 -7.36
CA PRO A 71 -4.34 -15.98 -7.06
C PRO A 71 -4.25 -14.51 -6.67
N ARG A 72 -5.09 -13.63 -7.23
CA ARG A 72 -5.12 -12.21 -6.86
C ARG A 72 -5.77 -12.01 -5.49
N ARG A 73 -6.89 -12.69 -5.23
CA ARG A 73 -7.59 -12.65 -3.93
C ARG A 73 -6.68 -13.10 -2.78
N TRP A 74 -5.79 -14.05 -3.04
CA TRP A 74 -4.73 -14.44 -2.11
C TRP A 74 -3.62 -13.40 -1.97
N ALA A 75 -3.15 -12.82 -3.09
CA ALA A 75 -2.00 -11.91 -3.08
C ALA A 75 -2.32 -10.51 -2.54
N ILE A 76 -3.54 -9.99 -2.77
CA ILE A 76 -3.90 -8.61 -2.43
C ILE A 76 -3.85 -8.28 -0.92
N PRO A 77 -4.34 -9.11 0.02
CA PRO A 77 -4.16 -8.79 1.44
C PRO A 77 -2.67 -8.76 1.82
N LEU A 78 -1.85 -9.65 1.26
CA LEU A 78 -0.42 -9.70 1.57
C LEU A 78 0.33 -8.49 1.00
N HIS A 79 -0.06 -8.05 -0.19
CA HIS A 79 0.45 -6.85 -0.84
C HIS A 79 0.17 -5.59 0.00
N ASP A 80 -1.06 -5.43 0.48
CA ASP A 80 -1.41 -4.34 1.40
C ASP A 80 -0.59 -4.38 2.69
N LEU A 81 -0.32 -5.57 3.23
CA LEU A 81 0.57 -5.71 4.39
C LEU A 81 2.02 -5.29 4.07
N HIS A 82 2.50 -5.42 2.83
CA HIS A 82 3.80 -4.88 2.43
C HIS A 82 3.80 -3.34 2.41
N HIS A 83 2.73 -2.70 1.93
CA HIS A 83 2.57 -1.23 2.06
C HIS A 83 2.60 -0.80 3.53
N VAL A 84 1.83 -1.47 4.38
CA VAL A 84 1.77 -1.21 5.83
C VAL A 84 3.14 -1.36 6.50
N ALA A 85 3.88 -2.42 6.16
CA ALA A 85 5.16 -2.71 6.77
C ALA A 85 6.27 -1.75 6.31
N THR A 86 6.36 -1.47 5.01
CA THR A 86 7.40 -0.61 4.43
C THR A 86 7.12 0.88 4.68
N GLY A 87 5.85 1.28 4.66
CA GLY A 87 5.39 2.66 4.72
C GLY A 87 5.33 3.36 3.35
N TYR A 88 5.55 2.65 2.24
CA TYR A 88 5.42 3.24 0.89
C TYR A 88 3.96 3.57 0.55
N GLY A 89 3.78 4.59 -0.30
CA GLY A 89 2.45 5.08 -0.71
C GLY A 89 1.78 4.19 -1.74
N VAL A 90 0.56 4.57 -2.13
CA VAL A 90 -0.25 3.89 -3.17
C VAL A 90 -0.34 4.70 -4.47
N ASP A 91 0.52 5.71 -4.63
CA ASP A 91 0.70 6.41 -5.89
C ASP A 91 1.55 5.56 -6.84
N LEU A 92 1.63 5.94 -8.12
CA LEU A 92 2.45 5.22 -9.11
C LEU A 92 3.90 4.99 -8.65
N THR A 93 4.46 5.94 -7.88
CA THR A 93 5.81 5.77 -7.35
C THR A 93 5.85 4.77 -6.20
N GLY A 94 4.93 4.86 -5.25
CA GLY A 94 4.86 3.91 -4.13
C GLY A 94 4.56 2.48 -4.56
N GLU A 95 3.69 2.29 -5.55
CA GLU A 95 3.43 1.00 -6.20
C GLU A 95 4.71 0.44 -6.85
N ALA A 96 5.51 1.29 -7.48
CA ALA A 96 6.79 0.88 -8.05
C ALA A 96 7.82 0.50 -6.99
N GLU A 97 7.89 1.26 -5.89
CA GLU A 97 8.76 0.96 -4.74
C GLU A 97 8.39 -0.40 -4.12
N ILE A 98 7.10 -0.68 -3.91
CA ILE A 98 6.61 -1.97 -3.45
C ILE A 98 6.90 -3.07 -4.46
N GLY A 99 6.62 -2.85 -5.74
CA GLY A 99 6.90 -3.84 -6.77
C GLY A 99 8.37 -4.26 -6.79
N LEU A 100 9.29 -3.29 -6.71
CA LEU A 100 10.72 -3.59 -6.59
C LEU A 100 11.05 -4.34 -5.29
N TRP A 101 10.48 -3.92 -4.17
CA TRP A 101 10.71 -4.57 -2.87
C TRP A 101 10.22 -6.02 -2.87
N GLU A 102 9.04 -6.30 -3.42
CA GLU A 102 8.47 -7.64 -3.55
C GLU A 102 9.25 -8.53 -4.55
N LEU A 103 9.79 -7.96 -5.63
CA LEU A 103 10.66 -8.71 -6.56
C LEU A 103 11.91 -9.21 -5.85
N MET A 104 12.55 -8.35 -5.07
CA MET A 104 13.74 -8.68 -4.29
C MET A 104 13.41 -9.64 -3.14
N GLY A 105 12.24 -9.45 -2.50
CA GLY A 105 11.76 -10.28 -1.40
C GLY A 105 11.21 -11.65 -1.81
N GLY A 106 10.92 -11.85 -3.11
CA GLY A 106 10.47 -13.11 -3.69
C GLY A 106 8.96 -13.18 -3.94
N CYS A 107 8.56 -13.03 -5.20
CA CYS A 107 7.18 -13.23 -5.66
C CYS A 107 6.86 -14.72 -5.85
N GLU A 108 5.57 -15.12 -5.78
CA GLU A 108 5.21 -16.55 -5.91
C GLU A 108 4.62 -16.93 -7.28
N THR A 109 3.77 -16.07 -7.85
CA THR A 109 3.07 -16.38 -9.10
C THR A 109 3.59 -15.53 -10.24
N TRP A 110 3.48 -16.04 -11.48
CA TRP A 110 3.87 -15.28 -12.68
C TRP A 110 3.11 -13.96 -12.80
N VAL A 111 1.87 -13.90 -12.31
CA VAL A 111 1.05 -12.67 -12.29
C VAL A 111 1.69 -11.62 -11.38
N VAL A 112 2.07 -12.01 -10.15
CA VAL A 112 2.74 -11.11 -9.19
C VAL A 112 4.08 -10.64 -9.76
N TYR A 113 4.87 -11.55 -10.35
CA TYR A 113 6.10 -11.17 -11.05
C TYR A 113 5.85 -10.14 -12.16
N PHE A 114 4.87 -10.39 -13.04
CA PHE A 114 4.56 -9.49 -14.16
C PHE A 114 4.15 -8.10 -13.68
N LEU A 115 3.27 -8.02 -12.67
CA LEU A 115 2.81 -6.75 -12.12
C LEU A 115 3.97 -5.97 -11.49
N ASN A 116 4.79 -6.64 -10.67
CA ASN A 116 5.88 -5.99 -9.97
C ASN A 116 7.02 -5.56 -10.90
N VAL A 117 7.35 -6.35 -11.94
CA VAL A 117 8.31 -5.93 -12.98
C VAL A 117 7.78 -4.71 -13.72
N SER A 118 6.51 -4.71 -14.11
CA SER A 118 5.90 -3.59 -14.83
C SER A 118 5.91 -2.30 -13.99
N ALA A 119 5.55 -2.40 -12.70
CA ALA A 119 5.59 -1.28 -11.77
C ALA A 119 7.02 -0.78 -11.55
N ALA A 120 7.98 -1.67 -11.28
CA ALA A 120 9.38 -1.30 -11.06
C ALA A 120 10.00 -0.62 -12.29
N MET A 121 9.73 -1.12 -13.50
CA MET A 121 10.18 -0.49 -14.75
C MET A 121 9.64 0.93 -14.91
N LEU A 122 8.36 1.14 -14.61
CA LEU A 122 7.75 2.47 -14.63
C LEU A 122 8.40 3.39 -13.58
N GLY A 123 8.62 2.90 -12.36
CA GLY A 123 9.27 3.66 -11.29
C GLY A 123 10.69 4.10 -11.63
N VAL A 124 11.48 3.27 -12.32
CA VAL A 124 12.86 3.63 -12.72
C VAL A 124 12.86 4.85 -13.64
N VAL A 125 11.83 5.00 -14.48
CA VAL A 125 11.66 6.16 -15.36
C VAL A 125 11.10 7.37 -14.59
N LEU A 126 10.08 7.18 -13.77
CA LEU A 126 9.36 8.28 -13.11
C LEU A 126 10.10 8.85 -11.89
N ALA A 127 10.79 8.01 -11.12
CA ALA A 127 11.37 8.37 -9.82
C ALA A 127 12.69 7.62 -9.54
N PRO A 128 13.73 7.73 -10.40
CA PRO A 128 14.95 6.92 -10.33
C PRO A 128 15.66 6.99 -8.98
N ARG A 129 15.69 8.16 -8.33
CA ARG A 129 16.32 8.35 -7.01
C ARG A 129 15.60 7.59 -5.90
N ARG A 130 14.27 7.55 -5.95
CA ARG A 130 13.44 6.80 -5.00
C ARG A 130 13.57 5.30 -5.24
N MET A 131 13.59 4.87 -6.50
CA MET A 131 13.82 3.47 -6.85
C MET A 131 15.19 2.95 -6.43
N TRP A 132 16.24 3.77 -6.56
CA TRP A 132 17.56 3.41 -6.04
C TRP A 132 17.54 3.19 -4.53
N LYS A 133 16.87 4.08 -3.80
CA LYS A 133 16.69 3.91 -2.35
C LYS A 133 15.87 2.66 -2.02
N ALA A 134 14.77 2.41 -2.74
CA ALA A 134 13.95 1.22 -2.55
C ALA A 134 14.73 -0.08 -2.84
N TYR A 135 15.64 -0.06 -3.82
CA TYR A 135 16.57 -1.16 -4.07
C TYR A 135 17.47 -1.42 -2.86
N GLU A 136 18.07 -0.37 -2.27
CA GLU A 136 18.90 -0.49 -1.07
C GLU A 136 18.08 -1.04 0.11
N ASP A 137 16.88 -0.51 0.31
CA ASP A 137 15.94 -0.91 1.36
C ASP A 137 15.47 -2.38 1.18
N ALA A 138 15.46 -2.89 -0.06
CA ALA A 138 14.96 -4.23 -0.40
C ALA A 138 16.03 -5.33 -0.37
N ARG A 139 17.30 -5.02 -0.10
CA ARG A 139 18.41 -6.02 -0.13
C ARG A 139 18.22 -7.18 0.84
N THR A 140 17.51 -6.97 1.93
CA THR A 140 17.21 -7.98 2.96
C THR A 140 15.73 -8.38 2.96
N ALA A 141 14.97 -7.91 1.97
CA ALA A 141 13.54 -8.13 1.88
C ALA A 141 13.22 -9.63 1.87
N ARG A 142 12.11 -9.97 2.53
CA ARG A 142 11.49 -11.29 2.49
C ARG A 142 10.00 -11.05 2.32
N ALA A 143 9.47 -11.23 1.12
CA ALA A 143 8.05 -11.00 0.86
C ALA A 143 7.20 -12.11 1.51
N LEU A 144 5.98 -11.77 1.93
CA LEU A 144 5.05 -12.67 2.63
C LEU A 144 4.62 -13.87 1.79
N TYR A 145 4.67 -13.74 0.47
CA TYR A 145 4.23 -14.74 -0.50
C TYR A 145 4.83 -16.14 -0.29
N ARG A 146 6.01 -16.23 0.35
CA ARG A 146 6.76 -17.48 0.53
C ARG A 146 6.96 -17.91 1.98
N GLN A 147 6.29 -17.26 2.94
CA GLN A 147 6.63 -17.46 4.35
C GLN A 147 5.67 -18.35 5.15
N GLY A 148 4.69 -18.96 4.48
CA GLY A 148 3.84 -20.04 5.02
C GLY A 148 2.94 -19.65 6.19
N MET A 149 2.70 -18.37 6.44
CA MET A 149 1.77 -17.90 7.47
C MET A 149 0.39 -17.62 6.87
N THR A 150 -0.64 -17.90 7.67
CA THR A 150 -2.00 -17.49 7.37
C THR A 150 -2.16 -15.98 7.59
N LEU A 151 -3.16 -15.38 6.93
CA LEU A 151 -3.46 -13.96 7.12
C LEU A 151 -3.83 -13.66 8.58
N ASP A 152 -4.58 -14.54 9.24
CA ASP A 152 -4.99 -14.32 10.63
C ASP A 152 -3.79 -14.32 11.59
N GLU A 153 -2.84 -15.23 11.42
CA GLU A 153 -1.59 -15.22 12.21
C GLU A 153 -0.78 -13.93 12.00
N LEU A 154 -0.74 -13.42 10.77
CA LEU A 154 -0.08 -12.15 10.47
C LEU A 154 -0.80 -10.98 11.13
N LEU A 155 -2.13 -10.95 11.11
CA LEU A 155 -2.92 -9.82 11.61
C LEU A 155 -2.81 -9.64 13.13
N GLU A 156 -2.61 -10.72 13.88
CA GLU A 156 -2.53 -10.68 15.35
C GLU A 156 -1.16 -10.24 15.89
N MET A 157 -0.10 -10.27 15.08
CA MET A 157 1.24 -9.95 15.55
C MET A 157 1.48 -8.42 15.66
N PRO A 158 2.44 -7.97 16.49
CA PRO A 158 2.91 -6.58 16.46
C PRO A 158 3.54 -6.23 15.11
N LEU A 159 3.28 -5.02 14.62
CA LEU A 159 3.78 -4.54 13.32
C LEU A 159 5.32 -4.51 13.27
N GLY A 160 5.97 -4.16 14.38
CA GLY A 160 7.43 -4.22 14.48
C GLY A 160 7.99 -5.63 14.26
N ASP A 161 7.29 -6.66 14.73
CA ASP A 161 7.71 -8.05 14.60
C ASP A 161 7.48 -8.57 13.17
N LEU A 162 6.39 -8.13 12.53
CA LEU A 162 6.19 -8.34 11.09
C LEU A 162 7.37 -7.74 10.31
N ARG A 163 7.74 -6.49 10.57
CA ARG A 163 8.85 -5.81 9.88
C ARG A 163 10.18 -6.55 10.01
N GLU A 164 10.54 -7.00 11.20
CA GLU A 164 11.74 -7.83 11.40
C GLU A 164 11.69 -9.12 10.59
N ARG A 165 10.52 -9.79 10.56
CA ARG A 165 10.31 -11.00 9.76
C ARG A 165 10.51 -10.75 8.26
N LEU A 166 10.06 -9.59 7.78
CA LEU A 166 10.25 -9.13 6.40
C LEU A 166 11.67 -8.62 6.11
N GLY A 167 12.56 -8.60 7.11
CA GLY A 167 13.95 -8.19 6.97
C GLY A 167 14.15 -6.68 6.86
N ILE A 168 13.23 -5.88 7.44
CA ILE A 168 13.31 -4.41 7.45
C ILE A 168 13.32 -3.88 8.89
N PRO A 169 13.75 -2.62 9.14
CA PRO A 169 13.81 -2.05 10.49
C PRO A 169 12.44 -2.06 11.17
N ARG A 170 12.40 -2.25 12.50
CA ARG A 170 11.16 -2.20 13.30
C ARG A 170 10.33 -0.95 13.05
N GLU A 171 10.99 0.19 12.81
CA GLU A 171 10.33 1.48 12.56
C GLU A 171 9.80 1.65 11.12
N GLY A 172 10.04 0.69 10.22
CA GLY A 172 9.70 0.78 8.79
C GLY A 172 10.81 1.39 7.94
N LEU A 173 10.55 1.58 6.64
CA LEU A 173 11.55 2.03 5.66
C LEU A 173 11.34 3.47 5.19
N ALA A 174 10.09 3.81 4.84
CA ALA A 174 9.75 5.10 4.25
C ALA A 174 9.98 6.24 5.25
N LYS A 175 10.65 7.31 4.80
CA LYS A 175 10.95 8.51 5.60
C LYS A 175 10.30 9.79 5.07
N GLY A 176 9.55 9.67 3.97
CA GLY A 176 8.84 10.77 3.33
C GLY A 176 7.34 10.65 3.57
N GLU A 177 6.60 11.70 3.20
CA GLU A 177 5.15 11.66 3.26
C GLU A 177 4.59 10.57 2.35
N ARG A 178 3.87 9.62 2.94
CA ARG A 178 3.20 8.54 2.22
C ARG A 178 2.04 9.10 1.39
N ALA A 179 2.08 8.85 0.08
CA ALA A 179 1.00 9.22 -0.83
C ALA A 179 -0.21 8.29 -0.67
N VAL A 180 -1.40 8.86 -0.77
CA VAL A 180 -2.69 8.18 -0.62
C VAL A 180 -3.49 8.29 -1.92
N VAL A 181 -4.54 7.48 -2.07
CA VAL A 181 -5.47 7.62 -3.20
C VAL A 181 -5.97 9.06 -3.30
N ALA A 182 -5.72 9.70 -4.45
CA ALA A 182 -6.27 11.03 -4.72
C ALA A 182 -7.80 10.94 -4.72
N LYS A 183 -8.45 11.57 -3.75
CA LYS A 183 -9.92 11.67 -3.78
C LYS A 183 -10.31 12.44 -5.04
N PRO A 184 -11.29 11.97 -5.83
CA PRO A 184 -11.82 12.79 -6.92
C PRO A 184 -12.31 14.10 -6.31
N ARG A 185 -11.85 15.24 -6.85
CA ARG A 185 -12.43 16.53 -6.50
C ARG A 185 -13.90 16.44 -6.92
N VAL A 186 -14.79 16.47 -5.94
CA VAL A 186 -16.22 16.69 -6.19
C VAL A 186 -16.30 18.06 -6.85
N ALA A 187 -16.69 18.08 -8.12
CA ALA A 187 -16.98 19.29 -8.87
C ALA A 187 -18.37 19.81 -8.51
#